data_AF-A0A8E0I3Z2-F1
#
_entry.id   AF-A0A8E0I3Z2-F1
#
_cell.length_a   1.000
_cell.length_b   1.000
_cell.length_c   1.000
_cell.angle_alpha   90.00
_cell.angle_beta   90.00
_cell.angle_gamma   90.00
#
_symmetry.space_group_name_H-M   'P 1'
#
loop_
_entity.id
_entity.type
_entity.pdbx_description
1 polymer ?
#
loop_
_entity_poly.entity_id
_entity_poly.type
_entity_poly.pdbx_seq_one_letter_code
_entity_poly.pdbx_strand_id
1 'polypeptide(L)'
;MKFSRRSKRFVIVRRSAAVVFALISMTLFFQFSSGVEVHATTKTEFNDTEINRETSEQLKMIDPYLKNVDGITSFDYDAAMHDNVDPVVLKIGAEINKWARSLKNDGPEKGMLLSMARFNLLVYGNYCGKGNNGKAPIDYLDGACQAHDTCYAWGGNNEKCNQEFRQRLLTIMQKTSLFDYKHIVAVAAYKLFGG
;
A
#
# COMPACT_ATOMS: atom_id res chain seq x y z
N MET A 1 -54.86 53.11 -69.59
CA MET A 1 -55.37 51.78 -69.99
C MET A 1 -54.19 50.88 -70.33
N LYS A 2 -54.26 49.59 -69.97
CA LYS A 2 -53.26 48.50 -70.08
C LYS A 2 -52.29 48.33 -68.91
N PHE A 3 -52.73 47.47 -67.98
CA PHE A 3 -51.88 46.60 -67.17
C PHE A 3 -51.01 45.71 -68.08
N SER A 4 -49.75 45.53 -67.72
CA SER A 4 -48.97 44.37 -68.18
C SER A 4 -48.00 43.94 -67.08
N ARG A 5 -48.24 42.74 -66.55
CA ARG A 5 -47.37 42.02 -65.62
C ARG A 5 -46.11 41.58 -66.36
N ARG A 6 -44.93 41.82 -65.77
CA ARG A 6 -43.74 41.02 -66.05
C ARG A 6 -43.10 40.55 -64.76
N SER A 7 -43.19 39.24 -64.57
CA SER A 7 -42.56 38.44 -63.51
C SER A 7 -41.05 38.66 -63.47
N LYS A 8 -40.50 38.92 -62.28
CA LYS A 8 -39.08 38.74 -61.99
C LYS A 8 -38.95 37.64 -60.93
N ARG A 9 -38.71 36.42 -61.42
CA ARG A 9 -38.29 35.29 -60.59
C ARG A 9 -36.95 35.60 -59.94
N PHE A 10 -36.87 35.17 -58.70
CA PHE A 10 -35.78 35.32 -57.75
C PHE A 10 -34.40 34.98 -58.33
N VAL A 11 -33.45 35.80 -57.90
CA VAL A 11 -32.00 35.61 -57.97
C VAL A 11 -31.64 34.25 -57.36
N ILE A 12 -31.36 33.24 -58.18
CA ILE A 12 -30.76 31.97 -57.75
C ILE A 12 -29.72 31.56 -58.79
N VAL A 13 -28.61 32.28 -58.84
CA VAL A 13 -27.35 31.75 -59.36
C VAL A 13 -26.24 32.41 -58.55
N ARG A 14 -25.21 31.65 -58.18
CA ARG A 14 -23.97 32.04 -57.47
C ARG A 14 -23.96 31.81 -55.95
N ARG A 15 -24.38 30.63 -55.48
CA ARG A 15 -23.90 30.07 -54.20
C ARG A 15 -23.73 28.55 -54.31
N SER A 16 -22.91 28.07 -55.25
CA SER A 16 -22.78 26.61 -55.47
C SER A 16 -21.34 26.10 -55.57
N ALA A 17 -20.32 26.92 -55.29
CA ALA A 17 -18.93 26.46 -55.35
C ALA A 17 -18.17 26.53 -54.01
N ALA A 18 -18.68 27.24 -52.99
CA ALA A 18 -17.96 27.40 -51.72
C ALA A 18 -18.36 26.36 -50.65
N VAL A 19 -19.48 25.65 -50.80
CA VAL A 19 -19.99 24.74 -49.75
C VAL A 19 -19.47 23.30 -49.92
N VAL A 20 -19.05 22.91 -51.13
CA VAL A 20 -18.56 21.55 -51.38
C VAL A 20 -17.12 21.34 -50.85
N PHE A 21 -16.30 22.39 -50.80
CA PHE A 21 -14.94 22.30 -50.26
C PHE A 21 -14.87 22.32 -48.72
N ALA A 22 -15.90 22.82 -48.04
CA ALA A 22 -15.94 22.86 -46.57
C ALA A 22 -16.34 21.52 -45.93
N LEU A 23 -16.96 20.60 -46.69
CA LEU A 23 -17.39 19.30 -46.16
C LEU A 23 -16.36 18.18 -46.37
N ILE A 24 -15.36 18.38 -47.23
CA ILE A 24 -14.25 17.41 -47.41
C ILE A 24 -13.08 17.69 -46.44
N SER A 25 -12.96 18.90 -45.87
CA SER A 25 -12.01 19.12 -44.75
C SER A 25 -12.59 18.70 -43.39
N MET A 26 -13.92 18.54 -43.29
CA MET A 26 -14.60 18.07 -42.06
C MET A 26 -14.59 16.54 -41.91
N THR A 27 -13.97 15.80 -42.83
CA THR A 27 -13.72 14.36 -42.69
C THR A 27 -12.25 14.01 -42.47
N LEU A 28 -11.34 15.00 -42.44
CA LEU A 28 -9.90 14.80 -42.21
C LEU A 28 -9.41 15.27 -40.82
N PHE A 29 -10.32 15.59 -39.91
CA PHE A 29 -10.00 15.87 -38.49
C PHE A 29 -10.62 14.85 -37.52
N PHE A 30 -11.09 13.70 -38.02
CA PHE A 30 -11.74 12.65 -37.22
C PHE A 30 -11.00 11.31 -37.23
N GLN A 31 -9.68 11.33 -37.41
CA GLN A 31 -8.81 10.16 -37.27
C GLN A 31 -7.46 10.60 -36.70
N PHE A 32 -7.40 10.86 -35.39
CA PHE A 32 -6.22 10.71 -34.52
C PHE A 32 -6.59 11.27 -33.13
N SER A 33 -7.68 10.75 -32.55
CA SER A 33 -7.66 10.61 -31.10
C SER A 33 -6.85 9.35 -30.86
N SER A 34 -5.55 9.51 -30.65
CA SER A 34 -4.73 8.47 -30.05
C SER A 34 -5.47 8.02 -28.81
N GLY A 35 -6.03 6.82 -28.83
CA GLY A 35 -6.50 6.18 -27.62
C GLY A 35 -5.31 6.16 -26.70
N VAL A 36 -5.32 7.02 -25.68
CA VAL A 36 -4.58 6.72 -24.46
C VAL A 36 -5.32 5.51 -23.91
N GLU A 37 -4.86 4.33 -24.30
CA GLU A 37 -5.13 3.14 -23.51
C GLU A 37 -4.60 3.46 -22.13
N VAL A 38 -5.51 3.82 -21.22
CA VAL A 38 -5.27 3.75 -19.80
C VAL A 38 -5.14 2.26 -19.52
N HIS A 39 -3.95 1.72 -19.80
CA HIS A 39 -3.54 0.44 -19.26
C HIS A 39 -3.66 0.60 -17.74
N ALA A 40 -4.65 -0.09 -17.20
CA ALA A 40 -4.88 -0.23 -15.79
C ALA A 40 -3.53 -0.44 -15.12
N THR A 41 -3.21 0.50 -14.22
CA THR A 41 -2.16 0.46 -13.20
C THR A 41 -0.98 -0.42 -13.60
N THR A 42 0.15 0.21 -13.92
CA THR A 42 1.42 -0.36 -13.48
C THR A 42 1.17 -0.92 -12.09
N LYS A 43 1.07 -2.26 -11.97
CA LYS A 43 1.55 -2.92 -10.78
C LYS A 43 2.97 -2.41 -10.76
N THR A 44 3.25 -1.44 -9.91
CA THR A 44 4.60 -1.26 -9.44
C THR A 44 4.93 -2.63 -8.89
N GLU A 45 5.57 -3.46 -9.72
CA GLU A 45 6.39 -4.54 -9.24
C GLU A 45 7.38 -3.82 -8.35
N PHE A 46 7.01 -3.76 -7.08
CA PHE A 46 7.80 -3.11 -6.06
C PHE A 46 9.00 -4.03 -5.95
N ASN A 47 10.07 -3.60 -6.61
CA ASN A 47 11.30 -4.33 -6.64
C ASN A 47 11.82 -4.29 -5.21
N ASP A 48 11.95 -5.45 -4.57
CA ASP A 48 12.47 -5.62 -3.19
C ASP A 48 13.87 -4.98 -3.00
N THR A 49 14.46 -4.42 -4.06
CA THR A 49 15.76 -3.74 -4.12
C THR A 49 15.77 -2.27 -3.70
N GLU A 50 14.64 -1.61 -3.40
CA GLU A 50 14.65 -0.22 -2.88
C GLU A 50 14.60 -0.12 -1.35
N ILE A 51 15.08 -1.13 -0.63
CA ILE A 51 15.43 -0.97 0.78
C ILE A 51 16.74 -0.18 0.84
N ASN A 52 16.77 0.93 1.58
CA ASN A 52 18.02 1.68 1.74
C ASN A 52 19.11 0.76 2.35
N ARG A 53 20.38 1.00 1.99
CA ARG A 53 21.51 0.14 2.37
C ARG A 53 21.55 -0.15 3.87
N GLU A 54 21.30 0.87 4.69
CA GLU A 54 21.37 0.77 6.16
C GLU A 54 20.27 -0.13 6.73
N THR A 55 19.05 -0.01 6.22
CA THR A 55 17.92 -0.87 6.62
C THR A 55 18.14 -2.30 6.12
N SER A 56 18.76 -2.47 4.94
CA SER A 56 19.16 -3.79 4.43
C SER A 56 20.23 -4.44 5.32
N GLU A 57 21.19 -3.65 5.81
CA GLU A 57 22.20 -4.11 6.78
C GLU A 57 21.56 -4.51 8.11
N GLN A 58 20.64 -3.71 8.66
CA GLN A 58 19.88 -4.07 9.86
C GLN A 58 19.13 -5.40 9.67
N LEU A 59 18.43 -5.59 8.55
CA LEU A 59 17.71 -6.84 8.25
C LEU A 59 18.66 -8.05 8.23
N LYS A 60 19.85 -7.92 7.64
CA LYS A 60 20.87 -8.98 7.62
C LYS A 60 21.44 -9.26 9.01
N MET A 61 21.66 -8.23 9.83
CA MET A 61 22.16 -8.39 11.19
C MET A 61 21.14 -9.05 12.13
N ILE A 62 19.85 -9.01 11.80
CA ILE A 62 18.79 -9.67 12.57
C ILE A 62 18.77 -11.19 12.33
N ASP A 63 19.05 -11.62 11.09
CA ASP A 63 18.86 -13.00 10.64
C ASP A 63 19.50 -14.09 11.52
N PRO A 64 20.76 -13.96 11.98
CA PRO A 64 21.41 -14.99 12.78
C PRO A 64 20.74 -15.24 14.13
N TYR A 65 19.96 -14.27 14.61
CA TYR A 65 19.35 -14.29 15.93
C TYR A 65 17.85 -14.61 15.89
N LEU A 66 17.29 -14.89 14.71
CA LEU A 66 15.90 -15.33 14.61
C LEU A 66 15.74 -16.79 14.99
N LYS A 67 14.72 -17.06 15.81
CA LYS A 67 14.34 -18.41 16.24
C LYS A 67 12.87 -18.65 15.98
N ASN A 68 12.54 -19.84 15.49
CA ASN A 68 11.16 -20.30 15.48
C ASN A 68 10.85 -20.98 16.82
N VAL A 69 9.90 -20.44 17.58
CA VAL A 69 9.42 -21.00 18.84
C VAL A 69 7.93 -21.22 18.72
N ASP A 70 7.50 -22.48 18.75
CA ASP A 70 6.09 -22.89 18.60
C ASP A 70 5.42 -22.35 17.31
N GLY A 71 6.16 -22.34 16.18
CA GLY A 71 5.66 -21.83 14.91
C GLY A 71 5.71 -20.31 14.77
N ILE A 72 6.18 -19.58 15.79
CA ILE A 72 6.25 -18.12 15.81
C ILE A 72 7.72 -17.68 15.76
N THR A 73 8.03 -16.79 14.81
CA THR A 73 9.35 -16.16 14.72
C THR A 73 9.57 -15.22 15.91
N SER A 74 10.69 -15.43 16.61
CA SER A 74 11.16 -14.67 17.78
C SER A 74 12.63 -14.31 17.61
N PHE A 75 13.17 -13.47 18.49
CA PHE A 75 14.55 -12.98 18.46
C PHE A 75 15.32 -13.40 19.73
N ASP A 76 16.51 -13.97 19.54
CA ASP A 76 17.45 -14.31 20.60
C ASP A 76 18.23 -13.08 21.07
N TYR A 77 17.63 -12.37 22.02
CA TYR A 77 18.18 -11.12 22.52
C TYR A 77 19.50 -11.30 23.27
N ASP A 78 19.65 -12.38 24.03
CA ASP A 78 20.83 -12.62 24.86
C ASP A 78 22.04 -12.96 24.00
N ALA A 79 21.85 -13.78 22.94
CA ALA A 79 22.92 -14.05 21.98
C ALA A 79 23.35 -12.78 21.21
N ALA A 80 22.39 -11.98 20.73
CA ALA A 80 22.70 -10.74 20.03
C ALA A 80 23.41 -9.72 20.93
N MET A 81 23.03 -9.64 22.21
CA MET A 81 23.71 -8.78 23.18
C MET A 81 25.13 -9.30 23.47
N HIS A 82 25.29 -10.60 23.66
CA HIS A 82 26.60 -11.24 23.89
C HIS A 82 27.57 -10.97 22.75
N ASP A 83 27.07 -11.00 21.51
CA ASP A 83 27.87 -10.73 20.30
C ASP A 83 28.10 -9.23 20.04
N ASN A 84 27.63 -8.35 20.93
CA ASN A 84 27.78 -6.89 20.84
C ASN A 84 27.24 -6.33 19.51
N VAL A 85 26.09 -6.83 19.07
CA VAL A 85 25.39 -6.37 17.87
C VAL A 85 24.91 -4.93 18.06
N ASP A 86 24.78 -4.18 16.95
CA ASP A 86 24.34 -2.79 16.96
C ASP A 86 23.07 -2.58 17.84
N PRO A 87 23.06 -1.56 18.73
CA PRO A 87 21.92 -1.28 19.59
C PRO A 87 20.57 -1.11 18.86
N VAL A 88 20.55 -0.65 17.61
CA VAL A 88 19.32 -0.55 16.82
C VAL A 88 18.77 -1.93 16.48
N VAL A 89 19.63 -2.91 16.21
CA VAL A 89 19.25 -4.30 15.93
C VAL A 89 18.69 -4.95 17.19
N LEU A 90 19.29 -4.69 18.36
CA LEU A 90 18.73 -5.14 19.65
C LEU A 90 17.32 -4.57 19.89
N LYS A 91 17.09 -3.29 19.56
CA LYS A 91 15.75 -2.68 19.67
C LYS A 91 14.75 -3.32 18.70
N ILE A 92 15.16 -3.58 17.46
CA ILE A 92 14.31 -4.28 16.48
C ILE A 92 13.99 -5.70 16.96
N GLY A 93 14.98 -6.42 17.47
CA GLY A 93 14.81 -7.76 18.04
C GLY A 93 13.87 -7.79 19.25
N ALA A 94 13.98 -6.80 20.15
CA ALA A 94 13.03 -6.63 21.25
C ALA A 94 11.60 -6.38 20.75
N GLU A 95 11.44 -5.63 19.65
CA GLU A 95 10.15 -5.39 19.02
C GLU A 95 9.59 -6.66 18.37
N ILE A 96 10.42 -7.44 17.66
CA ILE A 96 10.06 -8.77 17.15
C ILE A 96 9.49 -9.65 18.27
N ASN A 97 10.10 -9.62 19.45
CA ASN A 97 9.61 -10.37 20.60
C ASN A 97 8.27 -9.84 21.16
N LYS A 98 7.98 -8.53 21.05
CA LYS A 98 6.65 -7.99 21.37
C LYS A 98 5.59 -8.52 20.41
N TRP A 99 5.87 -8.50 19.10
CA TRP A 99 5.01 -9.09 18.09
C TRP A 99 4.81 -10.59 18.32
N ALA A 100 5.87 -11.35 18.60
CA ALA A 100 5.79 -12.78 18.87
C ALA A 100 4.84 -13.09 20.05
N ARG A 101 4.94 -12.35 21.15
CA ARG A 101 4.01 -12.46 22.29
C ARG A 101 2.58 -12.11 21.88
N SER A 102 2.41 -11.04 21.11
CA SER A 102 1.10 -10.65 20.58
C SER A 102 0.48 -11.77 19.72
N LEU A 103 1.26 -12.44 18.88
CA LEU A 103 0.78 -13.51 18.00
C LEU A 103 0.44 -14.79 18.80
N LYS A 104 1.29 -15.17 19.76
CA LYS A 104 1.17 -16.39 20.59
C LYS A 104 -0.03 -16.37 21.52
N ASN A 105 -0.42 -15.20 22.01
CA ASN A 105 -1.56 -15.10 22.92
C ASN A 105 -2.85 -15.38 22.14
N ASP A 106 -3.34 -16.62 22.21
CA ASP A 106 -4.70 -16.97 21.80
C ASP A 106 -5.68 -16.19 22.65
N GLY A 107 -6.29 -15.16 22.04
CA GLY A 107 -7.37 -14.44 22.70
C GLY A 107 -8.52 -15.40 23.01
N PRO A 108 -9.23 -15.24 24.13
CA PRO A 108 -10.32 -16.14 24.48
C PRO A 108 -11.43 -16.08 23.42
N GLU A 109 -12.15 -17.20 23.26
CA GLU A 109 -13.40 -17.25 22.51
C GLU A 109 -14.37 -16.13 22.95
N LYS A 110 -14.97 -15.47 21.95
CA LYS A 110 -16.04 -14.44 21.95
C LYS A 110 -16.56 -13.90 23.31
N GLY A 111 -16.48 -12.56 23.49
CA GLY A 111 -17.27 -11.80 24.48
C GLY A 111 -16.75 -10.38 24.73
N MET A 112 -17.52 -9.46 25.33
CA MET A 112 -17.17 -8.03 25.54
C MET A 112 -15.84 -7.78 26.30
N LEU A 113 -15.38 -8.74 27.12
CA LEU A 113 -14.05 -8.78 27.76
C LEU A 113 -12.89 -8.81 26.72
N LEU A 114 -13.20 -9.19 25.47
CA LEU A 114 -12.28 -9.32 24.34
C LEU A 114 -11.77 -7.99 23.81
N SER A 115 -12.51 -6.88 23.97
CA SER A 115 -12.00 -5.57 23.51
C SER A 115 -10.76 -5.21 24.31
N MET A 116 -10.84 -5.24 25.64
CA MET A 116 -9.74 -4.99 26.59
C MET A 116 -8.54 -5.92 26.36
N ALA A 117 -8.79 -7.22 26.15
CA ALA A 117 -7.73 -8.19 25.88
C ALA A 117 -6.99 -7.92 24.56
N ARG A 118 -7.69 -7.45 23.50
CA ARG A 118 -7.08 -7.07 22.22
C ARG A 118 -6.19 -5.84 22.33
N PHE A 119 -6.50 -4.87 23.20
CA PHE A 119 -5.60 -3.72 23.46
C PHE A 119 -4.25 -4.16 24.05
N ASN A 120 -4.23 -5.15 24.94
CA ASN A 120 -3.00 -5.65 25.56
C ASN A 120 -2.10 -6.44 24.60
N LEU A 121 -2.57 -6.71 23.39
CA LEU A 121 -1.80 -7.34 22.31
C LEU A 121 -1.38 -6.33 21.24
N LEU A 122 -1.72 -5.05 21.39
CA LEU A 122 -1.25 -4.01 20.48
C LEU A 122 0.22 -3.71 20.76
N VAL A 123 1.02 -3.81 19.72
CA VAL A 123 2.43 -3.43 19.69
C VAL A 123 2.57 -1.93 19.44
N TYR A 124 1.74 -1.37 18.54
CA TYR A 124 1.76 0.05 18.21
C TYR A 124 0.38 0.56 17.83
N GLY A 125 0.05 1.77 18.29
CA GLY A 125 -1.18 2.46 17.91
C GLY A 125 -2.45 1.68 18.24
N ASN A 126 -3.38 1.64 17.29
CA ASN A 126 -4.71 1.07 17.43
C ASN A 126 -4.86 -0.29 16.70
N TYR A 127 -3.93 -0.64 15.82
CA TYR A 127 -4.02 -1.79 14.91
C TYR A 127 -2.76 -2.65 14.81
N CYS A 128 -1.56 -2.15 15.10
CA CYS A 128 -0.37 -2.99 14.96
C CYS A 128 -0.29 -3.99 16.12
N GLY A 129 -0.52 -5.27 15.84
CA GLY A 129 -0.56 -6.34 16.83
C GLY A 129 -1.71 -7.30 16.54
N LYS A 130 -2.08 -8.15 17.51
CA LYS A 130 -3.21 -9.08 17.34
C LYS A 130 -4.52 -8.37 17.70
N GLY A 131 -5.34 -8.13 16.68
CA GLY A 131 -6.61 -7.43 16.83
C GLY A 131 -6.42 -5.92 16.83
N ASN A 132 -7.49 -5.20 17.17
CA ASN A 132 -7.50 -3.74 17.17
C ASN A 132 -8.55 -3.21 18.14
N ASN A 133 -8.53 -1.90 18.33
CA ASN A 133 -9.48 -1.21 19.19
C ASN A 133 -10.56 -0.38 18.48
N GLY A 134 -10.60 -0.45 17.15
CA GLY A 134 -11.61 0.22 16.32
C GLY A 134 -11.54 1.75 16.28
N LYS A 135 -10.53 2.39 16.90
CA LYS A 135 -10.30 3.84 16.75
C LYS A 135 -9.63 4.16 15.43
N ALA A 136 -9.68 5.42 15.00
CA ALA A 136 -8.94 5.87 13.81
C ALA A 136 -7.43 5.59 13.97
N PRO A 137 -6.71 5.18 12.90
CA PRO A 137 -5.27 5.01 12.96
C PRO A 137 -4.57 6.29 13.42
N ILE A 138 -3.56 6.15 14.27
CA ILE A 138 -2.85 7.33 14.81
C ILE A 138 -1.83 7.92 13.83
N ASP A 139 -1.39 7.15 12.84
CA ASP A 139 -0.50 7.59 11.76
C ASP A 139 -0.47 6.59 10.57
N TYR A 140 0.47 6.80 9.64
CA TYR A 140 0.65 5.93 8.46
C TYR A 140 1.09 4.49 8.78
N LEU A 141 1.83 4.27 9.87
CA LEU A 141 2.22 2.92 10.28
C LEU A 141 1.02 2.17 10.83
N ASP A 142 0.27 2.80 11.72
CA ASP A 142 -0.96 2.25 12.27
C ASP A 142 -2.01 2.02 11.16
N GLY A 143 -2.05 2.91 10.16
CA GLY A 143 -2.90 2.75 8.98
C GLY A 143 -2.49 1.59 8.07
N ALA A 144 -1.19 1.26 8.00
CA ALA A 144 -0.74 0.06 7.30
C ALA A 144 -1.20 -1.21 8.03
N CYS A 145 -1.14 -1.23 9.36
CA CYS A 145 -1.66 -2.32 10.18
C CYS A 145 -3.18 -2.45 10.06
N GLN A 146 -3.94 -1.34 10.07
CA GLN A 146 -5.39 -1.36 9.83
C GLN A 146 -5.75 -2.01 8.48
N ALA A 147 -5.01 -1.65 7.42
CA ALA A 147 -5.24 -2.21 6.09
C ALA A 147 -4.96 -3.72 6.05
N HIS A 148 -3.91 -4.18 6.74
CA HIS A 148 -3.60 -5.61 6.89
C HIS A 148 -4.70 -6.35 7.66
N ASP A 149 -5.10 -5.83 8.82
CA ASP A 149 -6.20 -6.37 9.64
C ASP A 149 -7.50 -6.51 8.84
N THR A 150 -7.79 -5.54 7.97
CA THR A 150 -8.99 -5.54 7.13
C THR A 150 -8.92 -6.58 6.01
N CYS A 151 -7.72 -6.81 5.46
CA CYS A 151 -7.49 -7.82 4.43
C CYS A 151 -7.50 -9.25 5.00
N TYR A 152 -7.02 -9.41 6.24
CA TYR A 152 -6.72 -10.70 6.83
C TYR A 152 -7.96 -11.62 6.98
N ALA A 153 -7.86 -12.84 6.46
CA ALA A 153 -8.86 -13.88 6.58
C ALA A 153 -8.41 -14.97 7.55
N TRP A 154 -9.12 -15.12 8.68
CA TRP A 154 -8.85 -16.15 9.68
C TRP A 154 -9.00 -17.56 9.10
N GLY A 155 -7.94 -18.37 9.21
CA GLY A 155 -7.89 -19.73 8.65
C GLY A 155 -7.78 -19.78 7.12
N GLY A 156 -7.59 -18.65 6.44
CA GLY A 156 -7.41 -18.54 5.00
C GLY A 156 -5.96 -18.30 4.57
N ASN A 157 -5.73 -18.24 3.25
CA ASN A 157 -4.45 -17.81 2.70
C ASN A 157 -4.35 -16.27 2.79
N ASN A 158 -3.33 -15.80 3.51
CA ASN A 158 -3.06 -14.37 3.74
C ASN A 158 -1.79 -13.85 3.03
N GLU A 159 -1.19 -14.62 2.12
CA GLU A 159 0.03 -14.25 1.38
C GLU A 159 -0.11 -12.88 0.71
N LYS A 160 -1.23 -12.64 0.00
CA LYS A 160 -1.48 -11.35 -0.66
C LYS A 160 -1.59 -10.20 0.34
N CYS A 161 -2.27 -10.41 1.47
CA CYS A 161 -2.37 -9.40 2.53
C CYS A 161 -1.00 -9.07 3.13
N ASN A 162 -0.17 -10.09 3.37
CA ASN A 162 1.19 -9.92 3.88
C ASN A 162 2.09 -9.18 2.89
N GLN A 163 1.99 -9.51 1.59
CA GLN A 163 2.71 -8.81 0.54
C GLN A 163 2.32 -7.32 0.50
N GLU A 164 1.02 -7.00 0.45
CA GLU A 164 0.54 -5.61 0.44
C GLU A 164 0.94 -4.85 1.71
N PHE A 165 0.93 -5.51 2.87
CA PHE A 165 1.39 -4.93 4.12
C PHE A 165 2.88 -4.60 4.06
N ARG A 166 3.71 -5.53 3.60
CA ARG A 166 5.15 -5.30 3.43
C ARG A 166 5.45 -4.12 2.50
N GLN A 167 4.68 -3.94 1.43
CA GLN A 167 4.87 -2.78 0.55
C GLN A 167 4.61 -1.44 1.24
N ARG A 168 3.60 -1.39 2.12
CA ARG A 168 3.33 -0.19 2.93
C ARG A 168 4.45 0.06 3.94
N LEU A 169 4.97 -1.00 4.56
CA LEU A 169 6.09 -0.92 5.50
C LEU A 169 7.37 -0.40 4.85
N LEU A 170 7.68 -0.83 3.61
CA LEU A 170 8.83 -0.30 2.86
C LEU A 170 8.77 1.22 2.71
N THR A 171 7.61 1.75 2.35
CA THR A 171 7.41 3.21 2.24
C THR A 171 7.65 3.93 3.57
N ILE A 172 7.27 3.31 4.70
CA ILE A 172 7.49 3.87 6.05
C ILE A 172 8.97 3.81 6.41
N MET A 173 9.65 2.69 6.15
CA MET A 173 11.08 2.50 6.39
C MET A 173 11.93 3.52 5.63
N GLN A 174 11.56 3.85 4.38
CA GLN A 174 12.25 4.85 3.56
C GLN A 174 12.07 6.29 4.06
N LYS A 175 10.95 6.59 4.74
CA LYS A 175 10.60 7.95 5.19
C LYS A 175 10.99 8.27 6.63
N THR A 176 11.46 7.27 7.37
CA THR A 176 11.77 7.38 8.79
C THR A 176 13.28 7.26 9.04
N SER A 177 13.76 7.90 10.11
CA SER A 177 15.13 7.70 10.58
C SER A 177 15.29 6.29 11.16
N LEU A 178 16.47 5.68 11.02
CA LEU A 178 16.78 4.36 11.59
C LEU A 178 16.48 4.23 13.09
N PHE A 179 16.57 5.34 13.82
CA PHE A 179 16.35 5.38 15.26
C PHE A 179 14.92 5.79 15.65
N ASP A 180 14.07 6.14 14.67
CA ASP A 180 12.65 6.41 14.91
C ASP A 180 11.97 5.12 15.37
N TYR A 181 11.14 5.21 16.40
CA TYR A 181 10.39 4.06 16.88
C TYR A 181 9.48 3.48 15.79
N LYS A 182 8.92 4.31 14.90
CA LYS A 182 8.12 3.85 13.76
C LYS A 182 8.94 3.01 12.79
N HIS A 183 10.20 3.37 12.57
CA HIS A 183 11.12 2.59 11.75
C HIS A 183 11.35 1.21 12.37
N ILE A 184 11.67 1.17 13.67
CA ILE A 184 11.92 -0.06 14.41
C ILE A 184 10.71 -1.01 14.33
N VAL A 185 9.49 -0.50 14.56
CA VAL A 185 8.25 -1.28 14.44
C VAL A 185 8.03 -1.77 13.02
N ALA A 186 8.26 -0.92 12.02
CA ALA A 186 8.09 -1.27 10.61
C ALA A 186 9.08 -2.36 10.15
N VAL A 187 10.35 -2.28 10.55
CA VAL A 187 11.37 -3.30 10.23
C VAL A 187 11.02 -4.63 10.91
N ALA A 188 10.62 -4.61 12.17
CA ALA A 188 10.20 -5.82 12.89
C ALA A 188 9.01 -6.50 12.20
N ALA A 189 7.97 -5.74 11.87
CA ALA A 189 6.81 -6.25 11.13
C ALA A 189 7.22 -6.75 9.73
N TYR A 190 8.02 -5.99 8.99
CA TYR A 190 8.47 -6.37 7.65
C TYR A 190 9.17 -7.73 7.65
N LYS A 191 9.96 -8.00 8.69
CA LYS A 191 10.64 -9.27 8.86
C LYS A 191 9.68 -10.43 9.18
N LEU A 192 8.69 -10.19 10.02
CA LEU A 192 7.74 -11.23 10.45
C LEU A 192 6.75 -11.64 9.37
N PHE A 193 6.40 -10.74 8.46
CA PHE A 193 5.40 -10.99 7.42
C PHE A 193 6.04 -11.28 6.04
N GLY A 194 7.33 -11.63 6.00
CA GLY A 194 8.14 -11.80 4.78
C GLY A 194 8.23 -13.23 4.22
N GLY A 195 7.27 -14.11 4.56
CA GLY A 195 7.17 -15.48 4.03
C GLY A 195 6.51 -15.55 2.67
#